data_AF-L9XFN2-F1
#
_entry.id   AF-L9XFN2-F1
#
_cell.length_a   1.000
_cell.length_b   1.000
_cell.length_c   1.000
_cell.angle_alpha   90.00
_cell.angle_beta   90.00
_cell.angle_gamma   90.00
#
_symmetry.space_group_name_H-M   'P 1'
#
loop_
_entity.id
_entity.type
_entity.pdbx_description
1 polymer ?
#
loop_
_entity_poly.entity_id
_entity_poly.type
_entity_poly.pdbx_seq_one_letter_code
_entity_poly.pdbx_strand_id
1 'polypeptide(L)'
;MYTGKVEKPCCLCDDPEIHRRIDLPPRLIQRLRYSEAVAWRDVVGEVSIHFCASDWETVRTLVLETGMSPLPRCNVARASFDLRADFEAFTGRTREEPDQQPVEERFWRESRRVLAGDTEYPPSDRDLIQAHVVTRALRELDAPVARAANTEPGTDRD
;
A
#
# COMPACT_ATOMS: atom_id res chain seq x y z
N MET A 1 13.16 -28.75 10.09
CA MET A 1 12.21 -28.33 9.05
C MET A 1 11.23 -27.33 9.66
N TYR A 2 11.30 -26.07 9.23
CA TYR A 2 10.28 -25.06 9.48
C TYR A 2 10.10 -24.32 8.16
N THR A 3 9.11 -24.71 7.36
CA THR A 3 8.70 -23.97 6.15
C THR A 3 7.82 -22.81 6.59
N GLY A 4 8.41 -21.90 7.37
CA GLY A 4 7.82 -20.61 7.70
C GLY A 4 7.73 -19.77 6.42
N LYS A 5 6.64 -19.02 6.29
CA LYS A 5 6.33 -18.10 5.17
C LYS A 5 7.60 -17.50 4.57
N VAL A 6 7.79 -17.68 3.25
CA VAL A 6 8.96 -17.16 2.52
C VAL A 6 9.07 -15.67 2.83
N GLU A 7 10.12 -15.28 3.57
CA GLU A 7 10.44 -13.88 3.78
C GLU A 7 10.59 -13.24 2.41
N LYS A 8 9.76 -12.23 2.14
CA LYS A 8 9.78 -11.56 0.85
C LYS A 8 10.97 -10.60 0.84
N PRO A 9 11.82 -10.64 -0.20
CA PRO A 9 13.03 -9.84 -0.26
C PRO A 9 12.72 -8.35 -0.46
N CYS A 10 13.75 -7.52 -0.33
CA CYS A 10 13.66 -6.08 -0.51
C CYS A 10 13.05 -5.77 -1.88
N CYS A 11 12.02 -4.95 -1.87
CA CYS A 11 11.20 -4.74 -3.04
C CYS A 11 11.94 -4.02 -4.19
N LEU A 12 13.02 -3.29 -3.88
CA LEU A 12 13.84 -2.57 -4.86
C LEU A 12 15.03 -3.41 -5.35
N CYS A 13 15.82 -4.00 -4.44
CA CYS A 13 17.08 -4.65 -4.79
C CYS A 13 17.13 -6.19 -4.67
N ASP A 14 16.06 -6.85 -4.21
CA ASP A 14 16.01 -8.31 -3.96
C ASP A 14 16.83 -8.82 -2.75
N ASP A 15 17.35 -7.92 -1.91
CA ASP A 15 18.08 -8.30 -0.71
C ASP A 15 17.16 -9.08 0.27
N PRO A 16 17.52 -10.31 0.69
CA PRO A 16 16.72 -11.07 1.65
C PRO A 16 16.73 -10.46 3.07
N GLU A 17 17.69 -9.60 3.42
CA GLU A 17 17.78 -9.00 4.74
C GLU A 17 16.86 -7.77 4.87
N ILE A 18 15.70 -7.98 5.49
CA ILE A 18 14.67 -6.94 5.62
C ILE A 18 14.84 -6.12 6.90
N HIS A 19 14.80 -4.80 6.75
CA HIS A 19 14.86 -3.84 7.84
C HIS A 19 13.48 -3.25 8.21
N ARG A 20 12.68 -2.91 7.20
CA ARG A 20 11.37 -2.24 7.37
C ARG A 20 10.33 -2.75 6.38
N ARG A 21 9.08 -2.55 6.75
CA ARG A 21 7.89 -2.88 5.95
C ARG A 21 6.91 -1.72 5.99
N ILE A 22 6.21 -1.50 4.88
CA ILE A 22 5.00 -0.68 4.84
C ILE A 22 3.86 -1.48 4.24
N ASP A 23 2.65 -1.16 4.67
CA ASP A 23 1.42 -1.84 4.28
C ASP A 23 0.57 -0.91 3.41
N LEU A 24 -0.06 -1.46 2.38
CA LEU A 24 -0.72 -0.74 1.30
C LEU A 24 -2.13 -1.33 1.05
N PRO A 25 -3.13 -0.51 0.72
CA PRO A 25 -4.40 -1.04 0.22
C PRO A 25 -4.20 -1.73 -1.15
N PRO A 26 -4.97 -2.80 -1.46
CA PRO A 26 -4.77 -3.60 -2.66
C PRO A 26 -4.68 -2.84 -3.98
N ARG A 27 -5.47 -1.78 -4.14
CA ARG A 27 -5.47 -0.93 -5.34
C ARG A 27 -4.09 -0.44 -5.74
N LEU A 28 -3.19 -0.22 -4.78
CA LEU A 28 -1.84 0.30 -5.00
C LEU A 28 -0.92 -0.66 -5.74
N ILE A 29 -1.27 -1.95 -5.85
CA ILE A 29 -0.57 -2.89 -6.73
C ILE A 29 -0.44 -2.31 -8.14
N GLN A 30 -1.44 -1.59 -8.63
CA GLN A 30 -1.42 -0.96 -9.96
C GLN A 30 -0.30 0.10 -10.15
N ARG A 31 0.36 0.52 -9.07
CA ARG A 31 1.52 1.44 -9.11
C ARG A 31 2.86 0.70 -8.96
N LEU A 32 2.83 -0.60 -8.69
CA LEU A 32 4.01 -1.44 -8.64
C LEU A 32 4.46 -1.79 -10.05
N ARG A 33 5.77 -2.03 -10.20
CA ARG A 33 6.37 -2.49 -11.44
C ARG A 33 5.91 -3.92 -11.75
N TYR A 34 5.56 -4.16 -13.01
CA TYR A 34 5.11 -5.47 -13.53
C TYR A 34 3.79 -5.97 -12.92
N SER A 35 2.90 -5.06 -12.54
CA SER A 35 1.65 -5.36 -11.84
C SER A 35 0.48 -5.75 -12.75
N GLU A 36 0.67 -5.74 -14.07
CA GLU A 36 -0.41 -5.86 -15.06
C GLU A 36 -1.14 -7.22 -14.98
N ALA A 37 -0.45 -8.26 -14.51
CA ALA A 37 -1.00 -9.60 -14.36
C ALA A 37 -1.68 -9.85 -13.01
N VAL A 38 -1.67 -8.88 -12.08
CA VAL A 38 -2.22 -9.08 -10.73
C VAL A 38 -3.63 -8.52 -10.63
N ALA A 39 -4.60 -9.40 -10.39
CA ALA A 39 -5.98 -9.04 -10.10
C ALA A 39 -6.10 -8.42 -8.69
N TRP A 40 -5.76 -7.14 -8.56
CA TRP A 40 -5.70 -6.45 -7.27
C TRP A 40 -7.01 -6.50 -6.48
N ARG A 41 -8.16 -6.62 -7.16
CA ARG A 41 -9.48 -6.77 -6.51
C ARG A 41 -9.62 -8.11 -5.77
N ASP A 42 -8.93 -9.15 -6.22
CA ASP A 42 -8.96 -10.48 -5.60
C ASP A 42 -7.94 -10.62 -4.46
N VAL A 43 -7.19 -9.57 -4.14
CA VAL A 43 -6.31 -9.58 -2.97
C VAL A 43 -7.13 -9.58 -1.70
N VAL A 44 -6.79 -10.49 -0.79
CA VAL A 44 -7.38 -10.62 0.53
C VAL A 44 -6.52 -9.86 1.54
N GLY A 45 -7.09 -8.82 2.13
CA GLY A 45 -6.41 -8.02 3.16
C GLY A 45 -5.56 -6.90 2.59
N GLU A 46 -4.32 -6.80 3.06
CA GLU A 46 -3.39 -5.72 2.68
C GLU A 46 -2.20 -6.26 1.89
N VAL A 47 -1.51 -5.34 1.22
CA VAL A 47 -0.30 -5.63 0.45
C VAL A 47 0.88 -5.07 1.21
N SER A 48 1.82 -5.92 1.59
CA SER A 48 3.03 -5.48 2.28
C SER A 48 4.23 -5.44 1.34
N ILE A 49 5.02 -4.38 1.40
CA ILE A 49 6.32 -4.29 0.72
C ILE A 49 7.43 -4.07 1.75
N HIS A 50 8.59 -4.66 1.48
CA HIS A 50 9.72 -4.75 2.40
C HIS A 50 10.94 -4.03 1.84
N PHE A 51 11.78 -3.50 2.72
CA PHE A 51 13.01 -2.78 2.38
C PHE A 51 14.17 -3.23 3.26
N CYS A 52 15.34 -3.44 2.66
CA CYS A 52 16.59 -3.58 3.41
C CYS A 52 17.02 -2.22 3.99
N ALA A 53 18.02 -2.21 4.88
CA ALA A 53 18.43 -0.99 5.57
C ALA A 53 18.91 0.12 4.60
N SER A 54 19.71 -0.23 3.58
CA SER A 54 20.23 0.74 2.61
C SER A 54 19.13 1.36 1.75
N ASP A 55 18.20 0.54 1.26
CA ASP A 55 17.08 1.03 0.45
C ASP A 55 16.07 1.81 1.31
N TRP A 56 15.93 1.47 2.58
CA TRP A 56 15.06 2.19 3.50
C TRP A 56 15.48 3.65 3.67
N GLU A 57 16.77 3.93 3.88
CA GLU A 57 17.26 5.32 3.94
C GLU A 57 17.02 6.06 2.63
N THR A 58 17.22 5.38 1.49
CA THR A 58 16.92 5.96 0.17
C THR A 58 15.43 6.30 0.03
N VAL A 59 14.54 5.39 0.46
CA VAL A 59 13.08 5.59 0.44
C VAL A 59 12.68 6.72 1.38
N ARG A 60 13.30 6.82 2.56
CA ARG A 60 13.06 7.91 3.51
C ARG A 60 13.35 9.27 2.87
N THR A 61 14.54 9.47 2.31
CA THR A 61 14.89 10.70 1.59
C THR A 61 13.92 10.95 0.42
N LEU A 62 13.66 9.93 -0.39
CA LEU A 62 12.78 10.04 -1.55
C LEU A 62 11.36 10.49 -1.18
N VAL A 63 10.78 9.90 -0.14
CA VAL A 63 9.38 10.16 0.24
C VAL A 63 9.26 11.43 1.07
N LEU A 64 10.07 11.60 2.11
CA LEU A 64 9.91 12.68 3.08
C LEU A 64 10.52 14.00 2.59
N GLU A 65 11.63 13.95 1.85
CA GLU A 65 12.30 15.18 1.40
C GLU A 65 11.87 15.58 -0.02
N THR A 66 11.69 14.61 -0.92
CA THR A 66 11.35 14.90 -2.32
C THR A 66 9.88 14.68 -2.66
N GLY A 67 9.10 14.08 -1.76
CA GLY A 67 7.68 13.81 -1.96
C GLY A 67 7.38 12.76 -3.03
N MET A 68 8.36 11.99 -3.50
CA MET A 68 8.21 11.02 -4.59
C MET A 68 7.82 9.63 -4.07
N SER A 69 7.15 8.83 -4.91
CA SER A 69 6.72 7.48 -4.55
C SER A 69 7.76 6.42 -4.93
N PRO A 70 8.05 5.43 -4.06
CA PRO A 70 8.93 4.30 -4.38
C PRO A 70 8.21 3.22 -5.22
N LEU A 71 6.87 3.23 -5.26
CA LEU A 71 6.06 2.17 -5.85
C LEU A 71 6.43 1.82 -7.30
N PRO A 72 6.68 2.79 -8.22
CA PRO A 72 6.98 2.46 -9.62
C PRO A 72 8.28 1.67 -9.83
N ARG A 73 9.17 1.63 -8.83
CA ARG A 73 10.42 0.85 -8.86
C ARG A 73 10.29 -0.51 -8.17
N CYS A 74 9.31 -0.68 -7.29
CA CYS A 74 9.07 -1.92 -6.56
C CYS A 74 8.48 -2.99 -7.49
N ASN A 75 9.14 -4.14 -7.60
CA ASN A 75 8.62 -5.28 -8.35
C ASN A 75 7.47 -5.96 -7.60
N VAL A 76 6.29 -6.09 -8.22
CA VAL A 76 5.10 -6.72 -7.60
C VAL A 76 5.36 -8.15 -7.11
N ALA A 77 6.26 -8.91 -7.75
CA ALA A 77 6.59 -10.27 -7.33
C ALA A 77 7.22 -10.34 -5.92
N ARG A 78 7.79 -9.22 -5.47
CA ARG A 78 8.40 -9.06 -4.14
C ARG A 78 7.42 -8.50 -3.10
N ALA A 79 6.24 -8.06 -3.52
CA ALA A 79 5.18 -7.73 -2.58
C ALA A 79 4.63 -9.01 -1.94
N SER A 80 4.20 -8.89 -0.69
CA SER A 80 3.52 -9.94 0.05
C SER A 80 2.02 -9.64 0.05
N PHE A 81 1.23 -10.52 -0.54
CA PHE A 81 -0.23 -10.45 -0.54
C PHE A 81 -0.80 -11.84 -0.80
N ASP A 82 -2.00 -12.09 -0.29
CA ASP A 82 -2.73 -13.33 -0.55
C ASP A 82 -3.81 -13.06 -1.59
N LEU A 83 -3.90 -13.91 -2.61
CA LEU A 83 -4.99 -13.89 -3.57
C LEU A 83 -6.10 -14.82 -3.10
N ARG A 84 -7.34 -14.42 -3.31
CA ARG A 84 -8.50 -15.27 -3.09
C ARG A 84 -8.31 -16.55 -3.90
N ALA A 85 -8.35 -17.70 -3.23
CA ALA A 85 -8.23 -18.99 -3.90
C ALA A 85 -9.40 -19.16 -4.89
N ASP A 86 -9.06 -19.35 -6.15
CA ASP A 86 -10.01 -19.43 -7.24
C ASP A 86 -10.66 -20.83 -7.27
N PHE A 87 -11.64 -21.05 -6.40
CA PHE A 87 -12.43 -22.29 -6.35
C PHE A 87 -13.61 -22.27 -7.35
N GLU A 88 -13.74 -21.23 -8.17
CA GLU A 88 -14.90 -21.01 -9.05
C GLU A 88 -14.94 -22.00 -10.22
N ALA A 89 -13.76 -22.45 -10.68
CA ALA A 89 -13.64 -23.48 -11.71
C ALA A 89 -14.36 -24.79 -11.36
N PHE A 90 -14.55 -25.10 -10.07
CA PHE A 90 -15.20 -26.34 -9.63
C PHE A 90 -16.72 -26.20 -9.39
N THR A 91 -17.26 -24.99 -9.26
CA THR A 91 -18.66 -24.80 -8.78
C THR A 91 -19.57 -24.03 -9.74
N GLY A 92 -19.04 -23.49 -10.85
CA GLY A 92 -19.86 -22.77 -11.84
C GLY A 92 -20.57 -21.53 -11.29
N ARG A 93 -20.12 -21.01 -10.15
CA ARG A 93 -20.64 -19.80 -9.51
C ARG A 93 -19.63 -18.68 -9.72
N THR A 94 -20.03 -17.66 -10.47
CA THR A 94 -19.35 -16.36 -10.49
C THR A 94 -19.63 -15.66 -9.17
N ARG A 95 -18.58 -15.38 -8.36
CA ARG A 95 -18.75 -14.46 -7.22
C ARG A 95 -18.67 -13.02 -7.70
N GLU A 96 -19.33 -12.15 -6.96
CA GLU A 96 -19.17 -10.71 -7.11
C GLU A 96 -17.70 -10.31 -6.85
N GLU A 97 -17.23 -9.30 -7.59
CA GLU A 97 -15.91 -8.71 -7.38
C GLU A 97 -15.81 -8.18 -5.93
N PRO A 98 -14.72 -8.46 -5.20
CA PRO A 98 -14.60 -7.97 -3.83
C PRO A 98 -14.58 -6.44 -3.77
N ASP A 99 -15.39 -5.88 -2.89
CA ASP A 99 -15.35 -4.46 -2.58
C ASP A 99 -14.14 -4.15 -1.69
N GLN A 100 -13.20 -3.38 -2.24
CA GLN A 100 -11.97 -2.95 -1.58
C GLN A 100 -12.11 -1.59 -0.88
N GLN A 101 -13.25 -0.90 -1.04
CA GLN A 101 -13.47 0.44 -0.46
C GLN A 101 -13.26 0.49 1.05
N PRO A 102 -13.74 -0.47 1.88
CA PRO A 102 -13.53 -0.40 3.33
C PRO A 102 -12.05 -0.44 3.74
N VAL A 103 -11.22 -1.19 3.01
CA VAL A 103 -9.78 -1.24 3.24
C VAL A 103 -9.12 0.06 2.80
N GLU A 104 -9.50 0.58 1.63
CA GLU A 104 -9.03 1.88 1.13
C GLU A 104 -9.37 3.03 2.10
N GLU A 105 -10.59 3.06 2.63
CA GLU A 105 -11.06 4.07 3.60
C GLU A 105 -10.27 4.02 4.90
N ARG A 106 -10.00 2.80 5.40
CA ARG A 106 -9.18 2.61 6.61
C ARG A 106 -7.78 3.19 6.41
N PHE A 107 -7.12 2.80 5.32
CA PHE A 107 -5.77 3.27 5.00
C PHE A 107 -5.73 4.78 4.73
N TRP A 108 -6.74 5.31 4.05
CA TRP A 108 -6.86 6.74 3.79
C TRP A 108 -7.02 7.53 5.09
N ARG A 109 -7.98 7.17 5.93
CA ARG A 109 -8.24 7.84 7.22
C ARG A 109 -7.01 7.81 8.11
N GLU A 110 -6.38 6.64 8.23
CA GLU A 110 -5.16 6.50 9.03
C GLU A 110 -4.03 7.37 8.52
N SER A 111 -3.80 7.37 7.21
CA SER A 111 -2.76 8.20 6.59
C SER A 111 -3.02 9.69 6.80
N ARG A 112 -4.28 10.12 6.68
CA ARG A 112 -4.67 11.52 6.92
C ARG A 112 -4.44 11.93 8.37
N ARG A 113 -4.78 11.05 9.32
CA ARG A 113 -4.54 11.25 10.75
C ARG A 113 -3.06 11.41 11.06
N VAL A 114 -2.21 10.50 10.56
CA VAL A 114 -0.74 10.56 10.71
C VAL A 114 -0.17 11.85 10.13
N LEU A 115 -0.57 12.23 8.91
CA LEU A 115 -0.08 13.44 8.25
C LEU A 115 -0.57 14.74 8.92
N ALA A 116 -1.69 14.70 9.64
CA ALA A 116 -2.17 15.82 10.44
C ALA A 116 -1.49 15.93 11.81
N GLY A 117 -0.70 14.93 12.21
CA GLY A 117 -0.12 14.83 13.55
C GLY A 117 -1.16 14.50 14.64
N ASP A 118 -2.34 14.00 14.25
CA ASP A 118 -3.41 13.61 15.18
C ASP A 118 -3.17 12.19 15.72
N THR A 119 -2.02 12.01 16.36
CA THR A 119 -1.56 10.74 16.92
C THR A 119 -1.17 10.92 18.37
N GLU A 120 -1.35 9.87 19.19
CA GLU A 120 -1.03 9.91 20.63
C GLU A 120 0.46 10.24 20.88
N TYR A 121 1.33 9.77 19.99
CA TYR A 121 2.77 10.05 19.98
C TYR A 121 3.19 10.58 18.62
N PRO A 122 4.33 11.31 18.53
CA PRO A 122 4.89 11.70 17.25
C PRO A 122 5.05 10.49 16.32
N PRO A 123 4.56 10.55 15.07
CA PRO A 123 4.62 9.41 14.15
C PRO A 123 6.07 9.10 13.80
N SER A 124 6.38 7.81 13.63
CA SER A 124 7.71 7.40 13.18
C SER A 124 7.91 7.76 11.70
N ASP A 125 9.17 7.78 11.24
CA ASP A 125 9.46 7.93 9.82
C ASP A 125 8.74 6.87 8.98
N ARG A 126 8.57 5.65 9.50
CA ARG A 126 7.83 4.59 8.82
C ARG A 126 6.37 4.99 8.61
N ASP A 127 5.73 5.54 9.64
CA ASP A 127 4.32 5.90 9.61
C ASP A 127 4.10 7.06 8.63
N LEU A 128 4.98 8.06 8.67
CA LEU A 128 4.97 9.19 7.73
C LEU A 128 5.16 8.70 6.29
N ILE A 129 6.16 7.85 6.03
CA ILE A 129 6.42 7.29 4.70
C ILE A 129 5.19 6.54 4.19
N GLN A 130 4.62 5.63 5.00
CA GLN A 130 3.43 4.90 4.61
C GLN A 130 2.27 5.85 4.29
N ALA A 131 2.03 6.84 5.15
CA ALA A 131 0.94 7.79 4.97
C ALA A 131 1.10 8.64 3.70
N HIS A 132 2.31 9.10 3.40
CA HIS A 132 2.62 9.80 2.16
C HIS A 132 2.42 8.92 0.93
N VAL A 133 2.95 7.70 0.95
CA VAL A 133 2.85 6.74 -0.18
C VAL A 133 1.39 6.39 -0.46
N VAL A 134 0.62 6.06 0.59
CA VAL A 134 -0.80 5.70 0.48
C VAL A 134 -1.63 6.86 -0.06
N THR A 135 -1.51 8.04 0.56
CA THR A 135 -2.29 9.22 0.19
C THR A 135 -2.00 9.64 -1.25
N ARG A 136 -0.71 9.66 -1.63
CA ARG A 136 -0.30 10.02 -2.99
C ARG A 136 -0.80 9.02 -4.02
N ALA A 137 -0.59 7.73 -3.78
CA ALA A 137 -0.95 6.69 -4.75
C ALA A 137 -2.47 6.58 -4.94
N LEU A 138 -3.27 6.69 -3.87
CA LEU A 138 -4.73 6.71 -3.99
C LEU A 138 -5.24 7.92 -4.78
N ARG A 139 -4.59 9.09 -4.64
CA ARG A 139 -4.90 10.27 -5.47
C ARG A 139 -4.51 10.07 -6.93
N GLU A 140 -3.31 9.54 -7.20
CA GLU A 140 -2.86 9.26 -8.56
C GLU A 140 -3.75 8.24 -9.29
N LEU A 141 -4.36 7.30 -8.54
CA LEU A 141 -5.30 6.30 -9.05
C LEU A 141 -6.75 6.78 -9.09
N ASP A 142 -7.01 8.05 -8.74
CA ASP A 142 -8.36 8.63 -8.63
C ASP A 142 -9.32 7.74 -7.80
N ALA A 143 -8.83 7.18 -6.69
CA ALA A 143 -9.59 6.26 -5.87
C ALA A 143 -10.83 6.95 -5.26
N PRO A 144 -11.97 6.24 -5.09
CA PRO A 144 -13.20 6.83 -4.56
C PRO A 144 -13.00 7.63 -3.26
N VAL A 145 -12.21 7.09 -2.34
CA VAL A 145 -11.87 7.71 -1.05
C VAL A 145 -11.10 9.03 -1.19
N ALA A 146 -10.25 9.12 -2.21
CA ALA A 146 -9.47 10.33 -2.49
C ALA A 146 -10.33 11.39 -3.20
N ARG A 147 -11.26 10.98 -4.06
CA ARG A 147 -12.21 11.87 -4.73
C ARG A 147 -13.20 12.50 -3.77
N ALA A 148 -13.77 11.69 -2.87
CA ALA A 148 -14.71 12.15 -1.86
C ALA A 148 -14.11 13.27 -1.01
N ALA A 149 -12.87 13.10 -0.56
CA ALA A 149 -12.14 14.11 0.21
C ALA A 149 -11.86 15.42 -0.54
N ASN A 150 -11.76 15.39 -1.88
CA ASN A 150 -11.60 16.61 -2.68
C ASN A 150 -12.92 17.35 -2.93
N THR A 151 -14.06 16.69 -2.66
CA THR A 151 -15.41 17.22 -2.90
C THR A 151 -16.03 17.80 -1.63
N GLU A 152 -15.43 17.56 -0.45
CA GLU A 152 -15.83 18.21 0.79
C GLU A 152 -15.60 19.73 0.67
N PRO A 153 -16.65 20.57 0.69
CA PRO A 153 -16.46 22.01 0.72
C PRO A 153 -15.75 22.36 2.02
N GLY A 154 -14.66 23.13 1.90
CA GLY A 154 -13.88 23.57 3.05
C GLY A 154 -14.80 24.11 4.13
N THR A 155 -14.63 23.58 5.34
CA THR A 155 -15.13 24.21 6.56
C THR A 155 -14.70 25.66 6.54
N ASP A 156 -15.68 26.54 6.37
CA ASP A 156 -15.55 27.98 6.51
C ASP A 156 -14.80 28.24 7.83
N ARG A 157 -13.66 28.93 7.71
CA ARG A 157 -12.96 29.52 8.85
C ARG A 157 -13.77 30.76 9.24
N ASP A 158 -14.55 30.65 10.30
CA ASP A 158 -14.95 31.79 11.14
C ASP A 158 -13.86 32.09 12.19
#